data_AF-A0A660V632-F1
#
_entry.id   AF-A0A660V632-F1
#
_cell.length_a   1.000
_cell.length_b   1.000
_cell.length_c   1.000
_cell.angle_alpha   90.00
_cell.angle_beta   90.00
_cell.angle_gamma   90.00
#
_symmetry.space_group_name_H-M   'P 1'
#
loop_
_entity.id
_entity.type
_entity.pdbx_description
1 polymer ?
#
loop_
_entity_poly.entity_id
_entity_poly.type
_entity_poly.pdbx_seq_one_letter_code
_entity_poly.pdbx_strand_id
1 'polypeptide(L)'
;MRGTIEQVWENESRKGQKYLTVQVGGERYSVWDDKYFDTLQEGVTVDYDFRQSGNFKNMTDIEPVDGNSNGLPRYQPNGKDRQIARMSCLKSASEILAPVQLDPDAKKDLTIETARFFERYVFEGGQEVPAQNSGGGNHGRGRQ
;
A
#
# COMPACT_ATOMS: atom_id res chain seq x y z
N MET A 1 -2.45 7.31 22.76
CA MET A 1 -2.52 8.60 22.00
C MET A 1 -2.70 8.31 20.52
N ARG A 2 -3.13 9.28 19.69
CA ARG A 2 -3.30 9.12 18.24
C ARG A 2 -2.51 10.18 17.48
N GLY A 3 -1.82 9.81 16.40
CA GLY A 3 -1.19 10.78 15.52
C GLY A 3 -0.69 10.20 14.21
N THR A 4 -0.44 11.09 13.25
CA THR A 4 0.12 10.75 11.94
C THR A 4 1.63 10.93 11.98
N ILE A 5 2.37 9.94 11.47
CA ILE A 5 3.82 9.99 11.37
C ILE A 5 4.20 11.00 10.30
N GLU A 6 4.93 12.03 10.70
CA GLU A 6 5.40 13.08 9.80
C GLU A 6 6.72 12.69 9.13
N GLN A 7 7.66 12.14 9.91
CA GLN A 7 9.03 11.80 9.49
C GLN A 7 9.54 10.59 10.25
N VAL A 8 10.36 9.76 9.59
CA VAL A 8 10.99 8.55 10.17
C VAL A 8 12.48 8.53 9.87
N TRP A 9 13.30 8.22 10.88
CA TRP A 9 14.75 8.07 10.75
C TRP A 9 15.23 6.74 11.33
N GLU A 10 15.95 5.96 10.52
CA GLU A 10 16.71 4.81 10.99
C GLU A 10 17.99 5.25 11.69
N ASN A 11 18.21 4.75 12.90
CA ASN A 11 19.38 5.06 13.69
C ASN A 11 19.99 3.80 14.30
N GLU A 12 21.25 3.90 14.70
CA GLU A 12 21.97 2.86 15.42
C GLU A 12 22.49 3.43 16.74
N SER A 13 22.30 2.68 17.83
CA SER A 13 22.85 3.05 19.13
C SER A 13 24.36 2.83 19.16
N ARG A 14 25.04 3.40 20.16
CA ARG A 14 26.48 3.15 20.39
C ARG A 14 26.83 1.68 20.64
N LYS A 15 25.84 0.83 20.93
CA LYS A 15 26.00 -0.61 21.14
C LYS A 15 25.63 -1.45 19.90
N GLY A 16 25.34 -0.81 18.76
CA GLY A 16 24.96 -1.48 17.52
C GLY A 16 23.48 -1.85 17.41
N GLN A 17 22.67 -1.57 18.43
CA GLN A 17 21.23 -1.84 18.38
C GLN A 17 20.53 -0.77 17.52
N LYS A 18 19.79 -1.21 16.50
CA LYS A 18 18.98 -0.34 15.65
C LYS A 18 17.73 0.17 16.36
N TYR A 19 17.32 1.38 16.04
CA TYR A 19 16.08 1.99 16.51
C TYR A 19 15.57 3.01 15.50
N LEU A 20 14.26 3.22 15.47
CA LEU A 20 13.67 4.31 14.71
C LEU A 20 13.50 5.54 15.59
N THR A 21 13.68 6.71 14.99
CA THR A 21 13.12 7.95 15.52
C THR A 21 11.93 8.31 14.64
N VAL A 22 10.79 8.62 15.24
CA VAL A 22 9.56 9.02 14.53
C VAL A 22 9.09 10.37 15.04
N GLN A 23 8.62 11.22 14.14
CA GLN A 23 8.02 12.51 14.49
C GLN A 23 6.50 12.44 14.35
N VAL A 24 5.79 12.80 15.41
CA VAL A 24 4.31 12.83 15.46
C VAL A 24 3.88 14.11 16.16
N GLY A 25 3.13 14.97 15.47
CA GLY A 25 2.63 16.23 16.03
C GLY A 25 3.76 17.19 16.46
N GLY A 26 4.85 17.23 15.69
CA GLY A 26 6.03 18.04 15.99
C GLY A 26 6.93 17.52 17.14
N GLU A 27 6.55 16.44 17.82
CA GLU A 27 7.39 15.81 18.85
C GLU A 27 8.09 14.55 18.32
N ARG A 28 9.29 14.27 18.86
CA ARG A 28 10.09 13.10 18.47
C ARG A 28 10.00 11.98 19.50
N TYR A 29 9.84 10.77 18.98
CA TYR A 29 9.78 9.54 19.75
C TYR A 29 10.80 8.54 19.22
N SER A 30 11.34 7.71 20.09
CA SER A 30 12.21 6.57 19.73
C SER A 30 11.40 5.28 19.75
N VAL A 31 11.69 4.34 18.86
CA VAL A 31 11.05 3.02 18.77
C VAL A 31 12.16 1.98 18.67
N TRP A 32 12.21 1.06 19.63
CA TRP A 32 13.30 0.08 19.75
C TRP A 32 12.90 -1.34 19.35
N ASP A 33 11.60 -1.60 19.21
CA ASP A 33 11.07 -2.91 18.86
C ASP A 33 10.98 -3.02 17.33
N ASP A 34 11.77 -3.95 16.78
CA ASP A 34 12.01 -4.12 15.34
C ASP A 34 10.75 -4.51 14.58
N LYS A 35 9.79 -5.18 15.25
CA LYS A 35 8.51 -5.57 14.66
C LYS A 35 7.69 -4.39 14.13
N TYR A 36 7.94 -3.18 14.64
CA TYR A 36 7.24 -1.97 14.20
C TYR A 36 7.95 -1.25 13.05
N PHE A 37 9.16 -1.63 12.68
CA PHE A 37 9.97 -0.83 11.75
C PHE A 37 9.35 -0.76 10.35
N ASP A 38 8.77 -1.87 9.89
CA ASP A 38 8.09 -1.91 8.60
C ASP A 38 6.74 -1.18 8.61
N THR A 39 6.12 -1.04 9.79
CA THR A 39 4.79 -0.44 9.96
C THR A 39 4.85 1.08 10.08
N LEU A 40 5.94 1.60 10.67
CA LEU A 40 6.11 3.02 10.92
C LEU A 40 6.71 3.72 9.70
N GLN A 41 5.84 4.29 8.87
CA GLN A 41 6.22 5.06 7.67
C GLN A 41 5.56 6.44 7.68
N GLU A 42 6.14 7.39 6.95
CA GLU A 42 5.58 8.74 6.79
C GLU A 42 4.17 8.68 6.22
N GLY A 43 3.23 9.41 6.82
CA GLY A 43 1.82 9.46 6.45
C GLY A 43 0.93 8.40 7.12
N VAL A 44 1.49 7.42 7.82
CA VAL A 44 0.68 6.41 8.55
C VAL A 44 0.11 7.02 9.83
N THR A 45 -1.19 6.79 10.08
CA THR A 45 -1.83 7.15 11.35
C THR A 45 -1.79 5.97 12.30
N VAL A 46 -1.24 6.20 13.50
CA VAL A 46 -1.10 5.18 14.54
C VAL A 46 -1.72 5.65 15.85
N ASP A 47 -2.32 4.70 16.55
CA ASP A 47 -2.56 4.76 17.99
C ASP A 47 -1.31 4.21 18.68
N TYR A 48 -0.83 4.91 19.71
CA TYR A 48 0.40 4.56 20.39
C TYR A 48 0.40 5.07 21.83
N ASP A 49 1.10 4.37 22.71
CA ASP A 49 1.50 4.89 24.01
C ASP A 49 2.99 5.25 24.01
N PHE A 50 3.46 5.90 25.07
CA PHE A 50 4.89 6.15 25.22
C PHE A 50 5.32 6.09 26.67
N ARG A 51 6.56 5.67 26.88
CA ARG A 51 7.26 5.72 28.16
C ARG A 51 8.39 6.72 28.07
N GLN A 52 8.45 7.61 29.06
CA GLN A 52 9.54 8.56 29.16
C GLN A 52 10.70 7.96 29.97
N SER A 53 11.90 7.98 29.40
CA SER A 53 13.14 7.57 30.04
C SER A 53 14.14 8.72 29.96
N GLY A 54 14.22 9.51 31.03
CA GLY A 54 15.00 10.75 31.04
C GLY A 54 14.43 11.77 30.04
N ASN A 55 15.25 12.22 29.10
CA ASN A 55 14.88 13.19 28.08
C ASN A 55 14.28 12.57 26.81
N PHE A 56 14.17 11.24 26.75
CA PHE A 56 13.71 10.52 25.57
C PHE A 56 12.30 9.95 25.78
N LYS A 57 11.45 10.12 24.78
CA LYS A 57 10.13 9.48 24.72
C LYS A 57 10.26 8.21 23.88
N ASN A 58 9.99 7.06 24.47
CA ASN A 58 9.97 5.78 23.78
C ASN A 58 8.52 5.40 23.46
N MET A 59 8.19 5.26 22.18
CA MET A 59 6.86 4.88 21.73
C MET A 59 6.66 3.36 21.93
N THR A 60 5.52 2.99 22.52
CA THR A 60 5.13 1.61 22.82
C THR A 60 3.68 1.37 22.39
N ASP A 61 3.26 0.10 22.35
CA ASP A 61 1.85 -0.28 22.12
C ASP A 61 1.26 0.37 20.85
N ILE A 62 2.03 0.25 19.75
CA ILE A 62 1.74 0.92 18.47
C ILE A 62 0.76 0.06 17.67
N GLU A 63 -0.38 0.66 17.29
CA GLU A 63 -1.43 0.06 16.48
C GLU A 63 -1.80 1.00 15.31
N PRO A 64 -1.71 0.56 14.05
CA PRO A 64 -2.16 1.37 12.90
C PRO A 64 -3.68 1.54 12.91
N VAL A 65 -4.15 2.78 12.71
CA VAL A 65 -5.58 3.15 12.77
C VAL A 65 -6.30 2.85 11.46
N ASP A 66 -5.60 2.91 10.34
CA ASP A 66 -6.17 2.59 9.03
C ASP A 66 -6.25 1.06 8.86
N GLY A 67 -7.46 0.54 9.12
CA GLY A 67 -7.78 -0.86 9.10
C GLY A 67 -7.37 -1.55 7.80
N ASN A 68 -6.40 -2.45 7.91
CA ASN A 68 -6.57 -3.78 7.33
C ASN A 68 -6.00 -4.79 8.31
N SER A 69 -6.88 -5.25 9.21
CA SER A 69 -6.68 -6.35 10.14
C SER A 69 -6.44 -7.65 9.36
N ASN A 70 -5.22 -7.81 8.84
CA ASN A 70 -4.63 -9.06 8.35
C ASN A 70 -3.10 -8.89 8.26
N GLY A 71 -2.46 -8.71 9.42
CA GLY A 71 -1.10 -9.19 9.74
C GLY A 71 0.09 -8.87 8.84
N LEU A 72 -0.06 -8.05 7.80
CA LEU A 72 1.00 -7.62 6.91
C LEU A 72 0.79 -6.14 6.61
N PRO A 73 1.81 -5.27 6.79
CA PRO A 73 1.71 -3.90 6.34
C PRO A 73 1.36 -3.94 4.85
N ARG A 74 0.26 -3.27 4.47
CA ARG A 74 -0.02 -3.01 3.06
C ARG A 74 1.20 -2.25 2.55
N TYR A 75 2.00 -2.90 1.70
CA TYR A 75 3.13 -2.27 1.05
C TYR A 75 2.66 -0.96 0.42
N GLN A 76 3.14 0.16 0.96
CA GLN A 76 2.89 1.49 0.41
C GLN A 76 4.11 1.85 -0.45
N PRO A 77 4.04 1.67 -1.78
CA PRO A 77 5.17 1.93 -2.64
C PRO A 77 5.51 3.43 -2.61
N ASN A 78 6.79 3.73 -2.32
CA ASN A 78 7.34 5.07 -2.43
C ASN A 78 7.39 5.53 -3.91
N GLY A 79 7.83 6.77 -4.17
CA GLY A 79 7.87 7.31 -5.53
C GLY A 79 8.70 6.48 -6.53
N LYS A 80 9.83 5.90 -6.09
CA LYS A 80 10.68 5.05 -6.93
C LYS A 80 10.00 3.71 -7.21
N ASP A 81 9.40 3.12 -6.20
CA ASP A 81 8.69 1.84 -6.31
C ASP A 81 7.49 1.95 -7.26
N ARG A 82 6.76 3.07 -7.18
CA ARG A 82 5.69 3.38 -8.14
C ARG A 82 6.22 3.49 -9.56
N GLN A 83 7.36 4.14 -9.76
CA GLN A 83 7.98 4.26 -11.07
C GLN A 83 8.42 2.90 -11.62
N ILE A 84 9.02 2.04 -10.78
CA ILE A 84 9.41 0.68 -11.15
C ILE A 84 8.18 -0.14 -11.55
N ALA A 85 7.12 -0.12 -10.73
CA ALA A 85 5.89 -0.85 -11.00
C ALA A 85 5.21 -0.37 -12.30
N ARG A 86 5.18 0.95 -12.57
CA ARG A 86 4.69 1.52 -13.83
C ARG A 86 5.48 1.01 -15.04
N MET A 87 6.81 1.04 -14.95
CA MET A 87 7.68 0.53 -16.02
C MET A 87 7.46 -0.97 -16.28
N SER A 88 7.31 -1.75 -15.21
CA SER A 88 6.99 -3.18 -15.30
C SER A 88 5.63 -3.42 -15.96
N CYS A 89 4.58 -2.67 -15.56
CA CYS A 89 3.25 -2.76 -16.14
C CYS A 89 3.25 -2.43 -17.64
N LEU A 90 3.96 -1.36 -18.02
CA LEU A 90 4.10 -0.96 -19.42
C LEU A 90 4.83 -2.01 -20.25
N LYS A 91 5.92 -2.57 -19.72
CA LYS A 91 6.66 -3.65 -20.38
C LYS A 91 5.77 -4.87 -20.61
N SER A 92 5.06 -5.33 -19.58
CA SER A 92 4.15 -6.48 -19.69
C SER A 92 3.02 -6.23 -20.68
N ALA A 93 2.42 -5.03 -20.66
CA ALA A 93 1.39 -4.67 -21.64
C ALA A 93 1.93 -4.71 -23.08
N SER A 94 3.13 -4.18 -23.30
CA SER A 94 3.80 -4.22 -24.60
C SER A 94 4.11 -5.64 -25.06
N GLU A 95 4.53 -6.54 -24.16
CA GLU A 95 4.82 -7.94 -24.47
C GLU A 95 3.55 -8.72 -24.83
N ILE A 96 2.47 -8.54 -24.06
CA ILE A 96 1.17 -9.20 -24.31
C ILE A 96 0.56 -8.74 -25.64
N LEU A 97 0.70 -7.46 -25.96
CA LEU A 97 0.15 -6.89 -27.19
C LEU A 97 1.09 -7.02 -28.40
N ALA A 98 2.35 -7.43 -28.21
CA ALA A 98 3.30 -7.66 -29.30
C ALA A 98 2.73 -8.49 -30.46
N PRO A 99 2.07 -9.65 -30.25
CA PRO A 99 1.52 -10.47 -31.33
C PRO A 99 0.24 -9.91 -31.96
N VAL A 100 -0.42 -8.92 -31.34
CA VAL A 100 -1.69 -8.37 -31.82
C VAL A 100 -1.44 -7.50 -33.05
N GLN A 101 -2.10 -7.82 -34.17
CA GLN A 101 -2.05 -7.01 -35.38
C GLN A 101 -3.11 -5.91 -35.33
N LEU A 102 -2.65 -4.70 -35.04
CA LEU A 102 -3.42 -3.46 -35.06
C LEU A 102 -2.58 -2.39 -35.74
N ASP A 103 -3.26 -1.36 -36.23
CA ASP A 103 -2.63 -0.10 -36.62
C ASP A 103 -1.74 0.45 -35.48
N PRO A 104 -0.54 1.00 -35.77
CA PRO A 104 0.35 1.52 -34.74
C PRO A 104 -0.29 2.49 -33.74
N ASP A 105 -1.16 3.40 -34.18
CA ASP A 105 -1.80 4.35 -33.27
C ASP A 105 -2.79 3.65 -32.33
N ALA A 106 -3.63 2.76 -32.88
CA ALA A 106 -4.53 1.95 -32.07
C ALA A 106 -3.78 1.03 -31.09
N LYS A 107 -2.65 0.45 -31.53
CA LYS A 107 -1.82 -0.44 -30.71
C LYS A 107 -1.15 0.32 -29.56
N LYS A 108 -0.67 1.54 -29.82
CA LYS A 108 -0.11 2.43 -28.80
C LYS A 108 -1.14 2.71 -27.72
N ASP A 109 -2.34 3.14 -28.10
CA ASP A 109 -3.39 3.52 -27.15
C ASP A 109 -3.83 2.33 -26.29
N LEU A 110 -4.05 1.17 -26.92
CA LEU A 110 -4.40 -0.07 -26.22
C LEU A 110 -3.30 -0.53 -25.24
N THR A 111 -2.03 -0.32 -25.59
CA THR A 111 -0.90 -0.64 -24.71
C THR A 111 -0.90 0.23 -23.46
N ILE A 112 -1.15 1.53 -23.61
CA ILE A 112 -1.25 2.45 -22.47
C ILE A 112 -2.45 2.11 -21.59
N GLU A 113 -3.60 1.79 -22.19
CA GLU A 113 -4.80 1.40 -21.45
C GLU A 113 -4.58 0.12 -20.63
N THR A 114 -3.95 -0.88 -21.25
CA THR A 114 -3.63 -2.16 -20.61
C THR A 114 -2.62 -1.97 -19.47
N ALA A 115 -1.58 -1.15 -19.67
CA ALA A 115 -0.62 -0.82 -18.62
C ALA A 115 -1.31 -0.15 -17.41
N ARG A 116 -2.22 0.80 -17.65
CA ARG A 116 -3.01 1.46 -16.60
C ARG A 116 -3.93 0.49 -15.86
N PHE A 117 -4.47 -0.51 -16.55
CA PHE A 117 -5.23 -1.57 -15.90
C PHE A 117 -4.36 -2.38 -14.93
N PHE A 118 -3.15 -2.79 -15.35
CA PHE A 118 -2.21 -3.48 -14.47
C PHE A 118 -1.77 -2.61 -13.30
N GLU A 119 -1.51 -1.32 -13.51
CA GLU A 119 -1.19 -0.39 -12.42
C GLU A 119 -2.28 -0.37 -11.35
N ARG A 120 -3.56 -0.25 -11.75
CA ARG A 120 -4.69 -0.30 -10.81
C ARG A 120 -4.74 -1.63 -10.06
N TYR A 121 -4.59 -2.75 -10.75
CA TYR A 121 -4.56 -4.07 -10.13
C TYR A 121 -3.45 -4.19 -9.06
N VAL A 122 -2.25 -3.69 -9.37
CA VAL A 122 -1.08 -3.74 -8.49
C VAL A 122 -1.25 -2.85 -7.25
N PHE A 123 -1.77 -1.63 -7.40
CA PHE A 123 -1.82 -0.65 -6.31
C PHE A 123 -3.11 -0.67 -5.49
N GLU A 124 -4.25 -0.96 -6.11
CA GLU A 124 -5.56 -0.91 -5.46
C GLU A 124 -5.97 -2.27 -4.89
N GLY A 125 -5.21 -3.33 -5.27
CA GLY A 125 -5.59 -4.73 -5.06
C GLY A 125 -6.76 -5.05 -5.97
N GLY A 126 -6.73 -6.18 -6.68
CA GLY A 126 -7.81 -6.57 -7.57
C GLY A 126 -9.16 -6.49 -6.90
N GLN A 127 -9.89 -5.39 -7.11
CA GLN A 127 -11.32 -5.37 -6.82
C GLN A 127 -11.90 -6.42 -7.74
N GLU A 128 -12.38 -7.51 -7.14
CA GLU A 128 -13.32 -8.39 -7.80
C GLU A 128 -14.35 -7.49 -8.46
N VAL A 129 -14.39 -7.54 -9.79
CA VAL A 129 -15.44 -6.92 -10.57
C VAL A 129 -16.74 -7.48 -9.95
N PRO A 130 -17.63 -6.65 -9.38
CA PRO A 130 -18.86 -7.18 -8.80
C PRO A 130 -19.55 -7.96 -9.91
N ALA A 131 -19.75 -9.26 -9.66
CA ALA A 131 -20.39 -10.16 -10.60
C ALA A 131 -21.65 -9.47 -11.10
N GLN A 132 -21.72 -9.21 -12.41
CA GLN A 132 -22.94 -8.72 -13.02
C GLN A 132 -24.04 -9.70 -12.61
N ASN A 133 -25.00 -9.18 -11.87
CA ASN A 133 -26.16 -9.90 -11.41
C ASN A 133 -26.97 -10.27 -12.66
N SER A 134 -26.63 -11.41 -13.27
CA SER A 134 -27.39 -12.04 -14.34
C SER A 134 -28.72 -12.45 -13.72
N GLY A 135 -29.66 -11.51 -13.71
CA GLY A 135 -31.02 -11.71 -13.24
C GLY A 135 -31.63 -12.91 -13.94
N GLY A 136 -31.65 -14.04 -13.24
CA GLY A 136 -32.41 -15.22 -13.61
C GLY A 136 -33.88 -14.85 -13.67
N GLY A 137 -34.35 -14.54 -14.87
CA GLY A 137 -35.77 -14.39 -15.17
C GLY A 137 -36.47 -15.72 -15.08
N ASN A 138 -36.89 -16.07 -13.87
CA ASN A 138 -37.80 -17.16 -13.55
C ASN A 138 -39.14 -16.95 -14.30
N HIS A 139 -39.32 -17.58 -15.46
CA HIS A 139 -40.65 -17.71 -16.09
C HIS A 139 -41.26 -19.03 -15.64
N GLY A 140 -42.08 -18.91 -14.60
CA GLY A 140 -42.89 -19.98 -14.05
C GLY A 140 -43.84 -20.57 -15.08
N ARG A 141 -43.91 -21.90 -15.05
CA ARG A 141 -44.96 -22.71 -15.65
C ARG A 141 -46.31 -22.32 -15.04
N GLY A 142 -47.17 -21.71 -15.84
CA GLY A 142 -48.60 -21.57 -15.56
C GLY A 142 -49.39 -22.49 -16.47
N ARG A 143 -49.91 -23.58 -15.91
CA ARG A 143 -50.93 -24.45 -16.52
C ARG A 143 -52.24 -23.66 -16.67
N GLN A 144 -52.83 -23.70 -17.85
CA GLN A 144 -54.26 -23.97 -18.08
C GLN A 144 -54.48 -24.27 -19.56
#